data_AF-D3AGR9-F1
#
_entry.id   AF-D3AGR9-F1
#
_cell.length_a   1.000
_cell.length_b   1.000
_cell.length_c   1.000
_cell.angle_alpha   90.00
_cell.angle_beta   90.00
_cell.angle_gamma   90.00
#
_symmetry.space_group_name_H-M   'P 1'
#
loop_
_entity.id
_entity.type
_entity.pdbx_description
1 polymer ?
#
loop_
_entity_poly.entity_id
_entity_poly.type
_entity_poly.pdbx_seq_one_letter_code
_entity_poly.pdbx_strand_id
1 'polypeptide(L)'
;MKIKRQGKMPKEDLMRNIVVTSVFLLLATICSTLFLFIGGNRTNVGIVFMLAVMLTARYTDGYVPGIIASVIGVICVNYVFTYPFMELDFTLDGYPVTFIAMLLISGITSTTTTHLKEQNHILMEAEKETMRANLLRAVSHDLRTPLTGIIGASSAYLENRDHMSETEKTAMVSNINEDANWLLNMVENLLSVTRIRDSETQVTKSSEPLEEVASEAVQRFHKRLPDTVVHVTVPDE
;
A
#
# COMPACT_ATOMS: atom_id res chain seq x y z
N MET A 1 5.28 7.68 20.21
CA MET A 1 6.52 6.92 19.93
C MET A 1 6.52 5.64 20.78
N LYS A 2 5.94 4.54 20.29
CA LYS A 2 5.98 3.22 20.95
C LYS A 2 6.84 2.31 20.07
N ILE A 3 8.05 2.05 20.53
CA ILE A 3 8.93 1.01 19.98
C ILE A 3 8.19 -0.31 20.20
N LYS A 4 7.59 -0.86 19.14
CA LYS A 4 6.94 -2.18 19.16
C LYS A 4 8.06 -3.20 19.29
N ARG A 5 8.37 -3.55 20.54
CA ARG A 5 9.25 -4.68 20.91
C ARG A 5 8.91 -5.88 20.04
N GLN A 6 9.96 -6.54 19.55
CA GLN A 6 9.94 -7.90 19.01
C GLN A 6 8.93 -8.77 19.78
N GLY A 7 7.76 -8.97 19.19
CA GLY A 7 6.72 -9.85 19.68
C GLY A 7 6.46 -10.84 18.57
N LYS A 8 6.64 -12.13 18.89
CA LYS A 8 6.45 -13.32 18.04
C LYS A 8 5.56 -13.07 16.82
N MET A 9 6.06 -13.46 15.64
CA MET A 9 5.27 -13.47 14.40
C MET A 9 3.87 -14.06 14.67
N PRO A 10 2.79 -13.41 14.20
CA PRO A 10 1.44 -13.97 14.27
C PRO A 10 1.43 -15.41 13.77
N LYS A 11 0.63 -16.29 14.39
CA LYS A 11 0.58 -17.71 14.02
C LYS A 11 0.23 -17.92 12.54
N GLU A 12 -0.57 -17.01 11.97
CA GLU A 12 -0.95 -17.01 10.55
C GLU A 12 0.23 -16.71 9.63
N ASP A 13 1.06 -15.71 9.96
CA ASP A 13 2.28 -15.39 9.21
C ASP A 13 3.31 -16.51 9.30
N LEU A 14 3.44 -17.14 10.47
CA LEU A 14 4.31 -18.29 10.66
C LEU A 14 3.86 -19.47 9.80
N MET A 15 2.57 -19.79 9.80
CA MET A 15 2.02 -20.88 8.99
C MET A 15 2.21 -20.60 7.50
N ARG A 16 1.95 -19.36 7.05
CA ARG A 16 2.22 -18.93 5.67
C ARG A 16 3.69 -19.10 5.30
N ASN A 17 4.61 -18.64 6.15
CA ASN A 17 6.05 -18.75 5.89
C ASN A 17 6.50 -20.20 5.78
N ILE A 18 5.98 -21.10 6.62
CA ILE A 18 6.27 -22.55 6.54
C ILE A 18 5.77 -23.11 5.21
N VAL A 19 4.51 -22.83 4.85
CA VAL A 19 3.91 -23.33 3.61
C VAL A 19 4.69 -22.85 2.38
N VAL A 20 5.00 -21.55 2.30
CA VAL A 20 5.76 -20.96 1.19
C VAL A 20 7.15 -21.60 1.07
N THR A 21 7.85 -21.78 2.20
CA THR A 21 9.17 -22.42 2.23
C THR A 21 9.10 -23.87 1.75
N SER A 22 8.13 -24.64 2.24
CA SER A 22 7.94 -26.04 1.81
C SER A 22 7.62 -26.15 0.33
N VAL A 23 6.77 -25.28 -0.20
CA VAL A 23 6.42 -25.26 -1.63
C VAL A 23 7.65 -25.01 -2.51
N PHE A 24 8.46 -24.00 -2.19
CA PHE A 24 9.66 -23.71 -2.98
C PHE A 24 10.70 -24.81 -2.92
N LEU A 25 10.93 -25.43 -1.75
CA LEU A 25 11.86 -26.56 -1.62
C LEU A 25 11.38 -27.81 -2.37
N LEU A 26 10.07 -28.12 -2.33
CA LEU A 26 9.50 -29.21 -3.12
C LEU A 26 9.66 -28.96 -4.62
N LEU A 27 9.34 -27.75 -5.07
CA LEU A 27 9.47 -27.38 -6.48
C LEU A 27 10.93 -27.43 -6.94
N ALA A 28 11.87 -26.99 -6.11
CA ALA A 28 13.31 -27.13 -6.36
C ALA A 28 13.75 -28.60 -6.51
N THR A 29 13.21 -29.48 -5.68
CA THR A 29 13.49 -30.93 -5.70
C THR A 29 12.96 -31.57 -6.98
N ILE A 30 11.74 -31.23 -7.39
CA ILE A 30 11.12 -31.70 -8.64
C ILE A 30 11.90 -31.19 -9.86
N CYS A 31 12.26 -29.90 -9.90
CA CYS A 31 13.07 -29.36 -10.97
C CYS A 31 14.46 -30.02 -11.04
N SER A 32 15.10 -30.24 -9.89
CA SER A 32 16.43 -30.85 -9.83
C SER A 32 16.43 -32.30 -10.31
N THR A 33 15.43 -33.09 -9.94
CA THR A 33 15.25 -34.47 -10.44
C THR A 33 15.00 -34.49 -11.95
N LEU A 34 14.19 -33.57 -12.47
CA LEU A 34 13.95 -33.43 -13.91
C LEU A 34 15.22 -33.07 -14.68
N PHE A 35 16.04 -32.13 -14.16
CA PHE A 35 17.31 -31.75 -14.77
C PHE A 35 18.30 -32.91 -14.84
N LEU A 36 18.35 -33.74 -13.81
CA LEU A 36 19.18 -34.95 -13.79
C LEU A 36 18.69 -35.99 -14.80
N PHE A 37 17.38 -36.16 -14.96
CA PHE A 37 16.80 -37.10 -15.92
C PHE A 37 17.08 -36.70 -17.38
N ILE A 38 17.00 -35.40 -17.69
CA ILE A 38 17.13 -34.90 -19.08
C ILE A 38 18.59 -34.73 -19.49
N GLY A 39 19.43 -34.14 -18.62
CA GLY A 39 20.76 -33.64 -19.00
C GLY A 39 21.94 -34.34 -18.31
N GLY A 40 21.70 -35.19 -17.31
CA GLY A 40 22.74 -35.89 -16.53
C GLY A 40 23.72 -34.99 -15.76
N ASN A 41 23.60 -33.66 -15.86
CA ASN A 41 24.54 -32.71 -15.31
C ASN A 41 24.15 -32.31 -13.88
N ARG A 42 25.02 -32.65 -12.93
CA ARG A 42 24.82 -32.43 -11.48
C ARG A 42 25.15 -31.01 -11.03
N THR A 43 25.89 -30.24 -11.83
CA THR A 43 26.28 -28.85 -11.51
C THR A 43 25.07 -27.92 -11.40
N ASN A 44 23.97 -28.23 -12.09
CA ASN A 44 22.78 -27.38 -12.11
C ASN A 44 21.91 -27.48 -10.85
N VAL A 45 22.04 -28.56 -10.07
CA VAL A 45 21.22 -28.79 -8.86
C VAL A 45 21.44 -27.68 -7.83
N GLY A 46 22.70 -27.28 -7.64
CA GLY A 46 23.04 -26.19 -6.72
C GLY A 46 22.41 -24.86 -7.11
N ILE A 47 22.37 -24.54 -8.41
CA ILE A 47 21.80 -23.28 -8.89
C ILE A 47 20.28 -23.24 -8.66
N VAL A 48 19.58 -24.35 -8.91
CA VAL A 48 18.13 -24.46 -8.68
C VAL A 48 17.79 -24.23 -7.21
N PHE A 49 18.55 -24.84 -6.29
CA PHE A 49 18.33 -24.64 -4.86
C PHE A 49 18.71 -23.23 -4.38
N MET A 50 19.76 -22.60 -4.93
CA MET A 50 20.05 -21.18 -4.66
C MET A 50 18.86 -20.29 -5.02
N LEU A 51 18.27 -20.51 -6.20
CA LEU A 51 17.11 -19.74 -6.66
C LEU A 51 15.89 -19.97 -5.76
N ALA A 52 15.60 -21.22 -5.36
CA ALA A 52 14.47 -21.52 -4.48
C ALA A 52 14.60 -20.86 -3.09
N VAL A 53 15.80 -20.86 -2.53
CA VAL A 53 16.09 -20.21 -1.25
C VAL A 53 15.99 -18.68 -1.38
N MET A 54 16.49 -18.10 -2.47
CA MET A 54 16.32 -16.68 -2.78
C MET A 54 14.83 -16.29 -2.89
N LEU A 55 14.02 -17.07 -3.60
CA LEU A 55 12.58 -16.85 -3.72
C LEU A 55 11.87 -16.98 -2.37
N THR A 56 12.25 -17.97 -1.56
CA THR A 56 11.73 -18.10 -0.19
C THR A 56 11.99 -16.82 0.59
N ALA A 57 13.23 -16.33 0.62
CA ALA A 57 13.58 -15.08 1.28
C ALA A 57 12.81 -13.85 0.76
N ARG A 58 12.41 -13.84 -0.53
CA ARG A 58 11.62 -12.77 -1.15
C ARG A 58 10.15 -12.79 -0.75
N TYR A 59 9.57 -13.97 -0.56
CA TYR A 59 8.13 -14.17 -0.31
C TYR A 59 7.78 -14.43 1.16
N THR A 60 8.77 -14.71 2.00
CA THR A 60 8.57 -14.79 3.46
C THR A 60 8.81 -13.44 4.14
N ASP A 61 8.30 -13.31 5.35
CA ASP A 61 8.57 -12.15 6.20
C ASP A 61 9.64 -12.42 7.25
N GLY A 62 10.55 -11.45 7.39
CA GLY A 62 11.72 -11.54 8.24
C GLY A 62 12.84 -12.38 7.65
N TYR A 63 13.97 -12.43 8.38
CA TYR A 63 15.18 -13.09 7.91
C TYR A 63 15.26 -14.58 8.28
N VAL A 64 14.54 -14.99 9.34
CA VAL A 64 14.61 -16.34 9.91
C VAL A 64 14.18 -17.43 8.92
N PRO A 65 13.07 -17.30 8.16
CA PRO A 65 12.63 -18.36 7.24
C PRO A 65 13.63 -18.61 6.11
N GLY A 66 14.23 -17.57 5.54
CA GLY A 66 15.25 -17.70 4.49
C GLY A 66 16.52 -18.42 4.98
N ILE A 67 16.98 -18.10 6.19
CA ILE A 67 18.13 -18.78 6.80
C ILE A 67 17.81 -20.27 7.04
N ILE A 68 16.66 -20.58 7.64
CA ILE A 68 16.24 -21.97 7.87
C ILE A 68 16.13 -22.73 6.54
N ALA A 69 15.52 -22.11 5.51
CA ALA A 69 15.40 -22.70 4.18
C ALA A 69 16.77 -22.99 3.54
N SER A 70 17.76 -22.12 3.72
CA SER A 70 19.12 -22.34 3.23
C SER A 70 19.79 -23.54 3.89
N VAL A 71 19.65 -23.69 5.22
CA VAL A 71 20.24 -24.82 5.97
C VAL A 71 19.57 -26.13 5.55
N ILE A 72 18.23 -26.15 5.50
CA ILE A 72 17.47 -27.33 5.06
C ILE A 72 17.80 -27.67 3.60
N GLY A 73 17.92 -26.65 2.73
CA GLY A 73 18.27 -26.82 1.33
C GLY A 73 19.66 -27.43 1.14
N VAL A 74 20.66 -26.94 1.88
CA VAL A 74 22.03 -27.50 1.87
C VAL A 74 22.03 -28.97 2.29
N ILE A 75 21.33 -29.30 3.39
CA ILE A 75 21.20 -30.68 3.87
C ILE A 75 20.50 -31.55 2.83
N CYS A 76 19.42 -31.06 2.22
CA CYS A 76 18.66 -31.79 1.22
C CYS A 76 19.49 -32.06 -0.04
N VAL A 77 20.21 -31.05 -0.54
CA VAL A 77 21.11 -31.18 -1.70
C VAL A 77 22.19 -32.21 -1.41
N ASN A 78 22.85 -32.12 -0.25
CA ASN A 78 23.94 -33.04 0.10
C ASN A 78 23.43 -34.48 0.29
N TYR A 79 22.33 -34.67 0.99
CA TYR A 79 21.82 -36.01 1.31
C TYR A 79 21.19 -36.74 0.11
N VAL A 80 20.46 -36.02 -0.74
CA VAL A 80 19.65 -36.62 -1.83
C VAL A 80 20.38 -36.63 -3.17
N PHE A 81 21.15 -35.58 -3.47
CA PHE A 81 21.69 -35.34 -4.81
C PHE A 81 23.23 -35.43 -4.89
N THR A 82 23.95 -35.41 -3.77
CA THR A 82 25.41 -35.60 -3.71
C THR A 82 25.73 -37.06 -3.40
N TYR A 83 26.74 -37.61 -4.09
CA TYR A 83 27.27 -38.96 -3.84
C TYR A 83 28.33 -38.90 -2.72
N PRO A 84 28.46 -39.87 -1.80
CA PRO A 84 27.62 -41.05 -1.61
C PRO A 84 26.19 -40.68 -1.17
N PHE A 85 25.20 -41.25 -1.84
CA PHE A 85 23.80 -40.91 -1.59
C PHE A 85 23.36 -41.41 -0.22
N MET A 86 22.43 -40.70 0.41
CA MET A 86 21.89 -41.02 1.73
C MET A 86 22.93 -40.93 2.87
N GLU A 87 24.06 -40.29 2.60
CA GLU A 87 25.09 -39.97 3.59
C GLU A 87 25.36 -38.47 3.59
N LEU A 88 25.61 -37.91 4.77
CA LEU A 88 26.01 -36.51 4.93
C LEU A 88 27.53 -36.41 4.86
N ASP A 89 28.06 -36.27 3.65
CA ASP A 89 29.50 -36.10 3.41
C ASP A 89 29.81 -34.75 2.78
N PHE A 90 30.64 -33.96 3.47
CA PHE A 90 31.07 -32.62 3.07
C PHE A 90 32.51 -32.58 2.54
N THR A 91 33.17 -33.73 2.36
CA THR A 91 34.61 -33.79 2.06
C THR A 91 34.96 -33.80 0.56
N LEU A 92 33.97 -33.83 -0.33
CA LEU A 92 34.19 -33.85 -1.78
C LEU A 92 34.48 -32.46 -2.37
N ASP A 93 35.45 -32.42 -3.30
CA ASP A 93 35.93 -31.19 -3.94
C ASP A 93 34.79 -30.39 -4.62
N GLY A 94 34.68 -29.11 -4.25
CA GLY A 94 33.77 -28.13 -4.84
C GLY A 94 32.40 -27.97 -4.14
N TYR A 95 31.91 -28.97 -3.40
CA TYR A 95 30.60 -28.88 -2.73
C TYR A 95 30.58 -27.89 -1.54
N PRO A 96 31.58 -27.86 -0.64
CA PRO A 96 31.62 -26.88 0.45
C PRO A 96 31.48 -25.43 -0.01
N VAL A 97 32.08 -25.10 -1.17
CA VAL A 97 32.00 -23.76 -1.76
C VAL A 97 30.55 -23.43 -2.17
N THR A 98 29.83 -24.36 -2.78
CA THR A 98 28.43 -24.14 -3.19
C THR A 98 27.50 -23.96 -1.98
N PHE A 99 27.75 -24.68 -0.90
CA PHE A 99 26.96 -24.57 0.33
C PHE A 99 27.22 -23.25 1.05
N ILE A 100 28.49 -22.82 1.12
CA ILE A 100 28.85 -21.49 1.65
C ILE A 100 28.22 -20.40 0.78
N ALA A 101 28.30 -20.52 -0.55
CA ALA A 101 27.69 -19.55 -1.47
C ALA A 101 26.17 -19.47 -1.30
N MET A 102 25.46 -20.61 -1.17
CA MET A 102 24.02 -20.65 -0.88
C MET A 102 23.67 -19.91 0.42
N LEU A 103 24.42 -20.19 1.49
CA LEU A 103 24.16 -19.58 2.80
C LEU A 103 24.41 -18.07 2.74
N LEU A 104 25.49 -17.63 2.10
CA LEU A 104 25.81 -16.21 1.94
C LEU A 104 24.78 -15.47 1.05
N ILE A 105 24.46 -16.00 -0.13
CA ILE A 105 23.49 -15.39 -1.05
C ILE A 105 22.11 -15.30 -0.37
N SER A 106 21.68 -16.36 0.31
CA SER A 106 20.43 -16.35 1.06
C SER A 106 20.44 -15.34 2.21
N GLY A 107 21.50 -15.34 3.03
CA GLY A 107 21.63 -14.45 4.17
C GLY A 107 21.62 -12.97 3.75
N ILE A 108 22.40 -12.63 2.72
CA ILE A 108 22.43 -11.29 2.13
C ILE A 108 21.06 -10.93 1.56
N THR A 109 20.49 -11.78 0.69
CA THR A 109 19.19 -11.49 0.06
C THR A 109 18.10 -11.32 1.11
N SER A 110 18.07 -12.17 2.13
CA SER A 110 17.05 -12.16 3.17
C SER A 110 17.16 -10.93 4.08
N THR A 111 18.37 -10.57 4.50
CA THR A 111 18.58 -9.35 5.29
C THR A 111 18.30 -8.09 4.49
N THR A 112 18.83 -7.97 3.27
CA THR A 112 18.57 -6.83 2.38
C THR A 112 17.09 -6.68 2.05
N THR A 113 16.40 -7.77 1.71
CA THR A 113 14.96 -7.72 1.40
C THR A 113 14.15 -7.32 2.63
N THR A 114 14.50 -7.82 3.81
CA THR A 114 13.82 -7.46 5.06
C THR A 114 14.01 -5.98 5.38
N HIS A 115 15.24 -5.48 5.31
CA HIS A 115 15.53 -4.05 5.52
C HIS A 115 14.81 -3.16 4.51
N LEU A 116 14.78 -3.55 3.23
CA LEU A 116 14.10 -2.79 2.19
C LEU A 116 12.58 -2.74 2.41
N LYS A 117 11.97 -3.87 2.80
CA LYS A 117 10.54 -3.92 3.17
C LYS A 117 10.25 -2.99 4.37
N GLU A 118 11.09 -3.03 5.40
CA GLU A 118 10.94 -2.21 6.59
C GLU A 118 11.11 -0.70 6.30
N GLN A 119 12.12 -0.33 5.51
CA GLN A 119 12.32 1.05 5.07
C GLN A 119 11.14 1.57 4.25
N ASN A 120 10.63 0.77 3.29
CA ASN A 120 9.44 1.15 2.52
C ASN A 120 8.23 1.34 3.43
N HIS A 121 8.01 0.47 4.41
CA HIS A 121 6.91 0.64 5.36
C HIS A 121 7.03 1.93 6.17
N ILE A 122 8.24 2.26 6.66
CA ILE A 122 8.48 3.52 7.39
C ILE A 122 8.23 4.73 6.48
N LEU A 123 8.70 4.68 5.23
CA LEU A 123 8.49 5.73 4.26
C LEU A 123 7.00 5.94 3.95
N MET A 124 6.26 4.85 3.71
CA MET A 124 4.82 4.90 3.46
C MET A 124 4.04 5.48 4.65
N GLU A 125 4.41 5.11 5.88
CA GLU A 125 3.76 5.66 7.08
C GLU A 125 4.09 7.16 7.24
N ALA A 126 5.33 7.56 6.98
CA ALA A 126 5.73 8.97 6.99
C ALA A 126 5.03 9.77 5.89
N GLU A 127 4.88 9.21 4.69
CA GLU A 127 4.12 9.81 3.58
C GLU A 127 2.65 9.98 3.96
N LYS A 128 2.05 8.98 4.61
CA LYS A 128 0.68 9.05 5.11
C LYS A 128 0.50 10.17 6.14
N GLU A 129 1.42 10.29 7.10
CA GLU A 129 1.38 11.33 8.13
C GLU A 129 1.61 12.73 7.54
N THR A 130 2.57 12.88 6.61
CA THR A 130 2.79 14.16 5.92
C THR A 130 1.60 14.55 5.06
N MET A 131 0.97 13.61 4.37
CA MET A 131 -0.25 13.84 3.61
C MET A 131 -1.39 14.29 4.54
N ARG A 132 -1.58 13.63 5.70
CA ARG A 132 -2.55 14.05 6.73
C ARG A 132 -2.30 15.48 7.20
N ALA A 133 -1.04 15.80 7.53
CA ALA A 133 -0.66 17.13 7.99
C ALA A 133 -0.89 18.21 6.91
N ASN A 134 -0.58 17.91 5.65
CA ASN A 134 -0.79 18.82 4.54
C ASN A 134 -2.28 19.05 4.26
N LEU A 135 -3.10 18.00 4.30
CA LEU A 135 -4.56 18.12 4.19
C LEU A 135 -5.14 18.99 5.30
N LEU A 136 -4.77 18.75 6.56
CA LEU A 136 -5.22 19.57 7.69
C LEU A 136 -4.80 21.03 7.55
N ARG A 137 -3.58 21.29 7.08
CA ARG A 137 -3.09 22.66 6.84
C ARG A 137 -3.90 23.36 5.73
N ALA A 138 -4.13 22.69 4.61
CA ALA A 138 -4.90 23.24 3.49
C ALA A 138 -6.33 23.56 3.92
N VAL A 139 -7.00 22.62 4.58
CA VAL A 139 -8.35 22.82 5.13
C VAL A 139 -8.37 23.99 6.10
N SER A 140 -7.41 24.07 7.02
CA SER A 140 -7.37 25.17 8.00
C SER A 140 -7.25 26.55 7.34
N HIS A 141 -6.53 26.64 6.23
CA HIS A 141 -6.45 27.87 5.43
C HIS A 141 -7.80 28.17 4.79
N ASP A 142 -8.42 27.18 4.17
CA ASP A 142 -9.67 27.32 3.43
C ASP A 142 -10.85 27.63 4.35
N LEU A 143 -10.87 27.12 5.59
CA LEU A 143 -11.86 27.49 6.61
C LEU A 143 -11.66 28.92 7.15
N ARG A 144 -10.43 29.45 7.16
CA ARG A 144 -10.14 30.78 7.72
C ARG A 144 -10.76 31.89 6.89
N THR A 145 -10.74 31.77 5.57
CA THR A 145 -11.26 32.79 4.64
C THR A 145 -12.73 33.15 4.89
N PRO A 146 -13.70 32.21 4.79
CA PRO A 146 -15.11 32.50 5.06
C PRO A 146 -15.36 32.84 6.53
N LEU A 147 -14.61 32.27 7.47
CA LEU A 147 -14.76 32.62 8.89
C LEU A 147 -14.39 34.09 9.13
N THR A 148 -13.34 34.57 8.47
CA THR A 148 -12.94 35.98 8.53
C THR A 148 -13.98 36.87 7.85
N GLY A 149 -14.59 36.40 6.75
CA GLY A 149 -15.72 37.06 6.08
C GLY A 149 -16.93 37.21 6.98
N ILE A 150 -17.38 36.13 7.63
CA ILE A 150 -18.48 36.13 8.61
C ILE A 150 -18.19 37.09 9.76
N ILE A 151 -17.00 37.03 10.35
CA ILE A 151 -16.61 37.92 11.44
C ILE A 151 -16.61 39.38 10.97
N GLY A 152 -16.03 39.68 9.81
CA GLY A 152 -15.98 41.03 9.25
C GLY A 152 -17.37 41.60 8.94
N ALA A 153 -18.21 40.82 8.24
CA ALA A 153 -19.56 41.22 7.89
C ALA A 153 -20.46 41.40 9.12
N SER A 154 -20.34 40.50 10.10
CA SER A 154 -21.11 40.60 11.35
C SER A 154 -20.67 41.78 12.22
N SER A 155 -19.37 42.02 12.36
CA SER A 155 -18.85 43.20 13.08
C SER A 155 -19.28 44.50 12.39
N ALA A 156 -19.13 44.60 11.06
CA ALA A 156 -19.55 45.79 10.31
C ALA A 156 -21.07 46.04 10.43
N TYR A 157 -21.87 44.97 10.39
CA TYR A 157 -23.32 45.06 10.60
C TYR A 157 -23.67 45.56 12.00
N LEU A 158 -22.96 45.11 13.04
CA LEU A 158 -23.21 45.51 14.43
C LEU A 158 -22.74 46.95 14.71
N GLU A 159 -21.60 47.37 14.15
CA GLU A 159 -21.02 48.71 14.36
C GLU A 159 -21.77 49.80 13.60
N ASN A 160 -22.19 49.54 12.36
CA ASN A 160 -22.78 50.56 11.47
C ASN A 160 -24.30 50.40 11.27
N ARG A 161 -24.96 49.56 12.07
CA ARG A 161 -26.38 49.19 11.90
C ARG A 161 -27.32 50.36 11.64
N ASP A 162 -27.15 51.45 12.40
CA ASP A 162 -28.07 52.60 12.37
C ASP A 162 -27.80 53.54 11.18
N HIS A 163 -26.67 53.36 10.49
CA HIS A 163 -26.25 54.15 9.33
C HIS A 163 -26.34 53.38 8.00
N MET A 164 -26.76 52.11 8.03
CA MET A 164 -26.93 51.27 6.84
C MET A 164 -28.36 51.33 6.32
N SER A 165 -28.50 51.36 4.99
CA SER A 165 -29.76 51.10 4.31
C SER A 165 -30.23 49.66 4.53
N GLU A 166 -31.53 49.41 4.38
CA GLU A 166 -32.07 48.03 4.46
C GLU A 166 -31.48 47.09 3.39
N THR A 167 -31.10 47.65 2.23
CA THR A 167 -30.41 46.90 1.18
C THR A 167 -29.01 46.45 1.61
N GLU A 168 -28.24 47.30 2.28
CA GLU A 168 -26.91 46.95 2.79
C GLU A 168 -26.99 45.96 3.96
N LYS A 169 -27.98 46.13 4.84
CA LYS A 169 -28.26 45.16 5.92
C LYS A 169 -28.55 43.76 5.37
N THR A 170 -29.41 43.70 4.35
CA THR A 170 -29.77 42.44 3.69
C THR A 170 -28.54 41.81 3.02
N ALA A 171 -27.71 42.61 2.35
CA ALA A 171 -26.47 42.14 1.73
C ALA A 171 -25.48 41.56 2.75
N MET A 172 -25.27 42.21 3.90
CA MET A 172 -24.41 41.69 4.99
C MET A 172 -24.90 40.34 5.50
N VAL A 173 -26.21 40.21 5.75
CA VAL A 173 -26.80 38.94 6.21
C VAL A 173 -26.71 37.86 5.13
N SER A 174 -26.88 38.21 3.85
CA SER A 174 -26.69 37.28 2.73
C SER A 174 -25.25 36.76 2.69
N ASN A 175 -24.25 37.64 2.78
CA ASN A 175 -22.83 37.26 2.77
C ASN A 175 -22.49 36.32 3.94
N ILE A 176 -22.98 36.61 5.15
CA ILE A 176 -22.80 35.74 6.32
C ILE A 176 -23.40 34.36 6.06
N ASN A 177 -24.60 34.30 5.47
CA ASN A 177 -25.28 33.05 5.16
C ASN A 177 -24.55 32.24 4.08
N GLU A 178 -24.07 32.90 3.04
CA GLU A 178 -23.28 32.28 1.96
C GLU A 178 -21.97 31.68 2.50
N ASP A 179 -21.20 32.45 3.28
CA ASP A 179 -19.96 31.97 3.90
C ASP A 179 -20.21 30.81 4.89
N ALA A 180 -21.31 30.86 5.65
CA ALA A 180 -21.69 29.80 6.59
C ALA A 180 -22.09 28.50 5.85
N ASN A 181 -22.87 28.60 4.77
CA ASN A 181 -23.21 27.46 3.93
C ASN A 181 -21.97 26.88 3.25
N TRP A 182 -21.05 27.73 2.80
CA TRP A 182 -19.78 27.28 2.23
C TRP A 182 -18.97 26.47 3.27
N LEU A 183 -18.87 26.97 4.51
CA LEU A 183 -18.20 26.27 5.61
C LEU A 183 -18.83 24.90 5.90
N LEU A 184 -20.16 24.81 5.91
CA LEU A 184 -20.88 23.55 6.10
C LEU A 184 -20.50 22.53 5.01
N ASN A 185 -20.60 22.92 3.74
CA ASN A 185 -20.24 22.07 2.61
C ASN A 185 -18.76 21.63 2.68
N MET A 186 -17.85 22.51 3.12
CA MET A 186 -16.43 22.18 3.26
C MET A 186 -16.19 21.12 4.34
N VAL A 187 -16.85 21.25 5.50
CA VAL A 187 -16.76 20.25 6.59
C VAL A 187 -17.33 18.90 6.16
N GLU A 188 -18.46 18.88 5.45
CA GLU A 188 -19.05 17.65 4.90
C GLU A 188 -18.14 16.96 3.88
N ASN A 189 -17.52 17.73 2.98
CA ASN A 189 -16.54 17.23 2.03
C ASN A 189 -15.31 16.65 2.73
N LEU A 190 -14.83 17.29 3.78
CA LEU A 190 -13.71 16.79 4.57
C LEU A 190 -14.03 15.46 5.25
N LEU A 191 -15.20 15.36 5.89
CA LEU A 191 -15.68 14.13 6.53
C LEU A 191 -15.85 12.99 5.51
N SER A 192 -16.24 13.33 4.28
CA SER A 192 -16.32 12.37 3.18
C SER A 192 -14.94 11.85 2.79
N VAL A 193 -13.95 12.74 2.65
CA VAL A 193 -12.56 12.36 2.34
C VAL A 193 -11.91 11.53 3.45
N THR A 194 -12.18 11.83 4.72
CA THR A 194 -11.65 11.02 5.84
C THR A 194 -12.31 9.65 5.92
N ARG A 195 -13.63 9.57 5.69
CA ARG A 195 -14.36 8.28 5.64
C ARG A 195 -13.82 7.37 4.52
N ILE A 196 -13.58 7.91 3.33
CA ILE A 196 -13.02 7.15 2.19
C ILE A 196 -11.63 6.57 2.51
N ARG A 197 -10.84 7.28 3.33
CA ARG A 197 -9.45 6.86 3.66
C ARG A 197 -9.34 5.82 4.77
N ASP A 198 -10.21 5.88 5.78
CA ASP A 198 -10.12 5.00 6.95
C ASP A 198 -10.94 3.70 6.81
N SER A 199 -11.88 3.64 5.87
CA SER A 199 -12.65 2.43 5.61
C SER A 199 -12.26 1.80 4.27
N GLU A 200 -12.15 0.47 4.23
CA GLU A 200 -12.43 -0.31 3.02
C GLU A 200 -13.89 -0.01 2.66
N THR A 201 -14.12 1.13 2.02
CA THR A 201 -15.46 1.62 1.74
C THR A 201 -16.07 0.61 0.78
N GLN A 202 -16.93 -0.27 1.29
CA GLN A 202 -17.58 -1.28 0.46
C GLN A 202 -18.53 -0.54 -0.48
N VAL A 203 -18.06 -0.35 -1.71
CA VAL A 203 -18.86 0.26 -2.78
C VAL A 203 -20.00 -0.70 -3.07
N THR A 204 -21.21 -0.32 -2.66
CA THR A 204 -22.42 -1.03 -3.05
C THR A 204 -22.70 -0.68 -4.51
N LYS A 205 -22.63 -1.67 -5.40
CA LYS A 205 -22.86 -1.48 -6.84
C LYS A 205 -24.30 -1.86 -7.17
N SER A 206 -25.02 -0.97 -7.86
CA SER A 206 -26.30 -1.25 -8.52
C SER A 206 -26.13 -1.10 -10.04
N SER A 207 -26.99 -1.78 -10.80
CA SER A 207 -27.09 -1.54 -12.24
C SER A 207 -27.93 -0.27 -12.47
N GLU A 208 -27.34 0.72 -13.12
CA GLU A 208 -27.94 2.02 -13.45
C GLU A 208 -27.64 2.35 -14.92
N PRO A 209 -28.55 3.02 -15.66
CA PRO A 209 -28.27 3.49 -17.02
C PRO A 209 -27.16 4.56 -17.01
N LEU A 210 -26.11 4.35 -17.81
CA LEU A 210 -24.96 5.26 -17.87
C LEU A 210 -25.37 6.66 -18.38
N GLU A 211 -26.35 6.71 -19.26
CA GLU A 211 -26.91 7.92 -19.85
C GLU A 211 -27.58 8.79 -18.79
N GLU A 212 -28.27 8.17 -17.82
CA GLU A 212 -28.94 8.88 -16.74
C GLU A 212 -27.93 9.49 -15.77
N VAL A 213 -26.91 8.72 -15.40
CA VAL A 213 -25.81 9.19 -14.55
C VAL A 213 -25.05 10.35 -15.24
N ALA A 214 -24.75 10.20 -16.54
CA ALA A 214 -24.07 11.23 -17.31
C ALA A 214 -24.94 12.50 -17.45
N SER A 215 -26.23 12.35 -17.75
CA SER A 215 -27.18 13.47 -17.87
C SER A 215 -27.34 14.23 -16.56
N GLU A 216 -27.45 13.51 -15.44
CA GLU A 216 -27.55 14.13 -14.12
C GLU A 216 -26.27 14.90 -13.76
N ALA A 217 -25.09 14.33 -14.03
CA ALA A 217 -23.82 14.99 -13.81
C ALA A 217 -23.71 16.29 -14.63
N VAL A 218 -24.12 16.27 -15.89
CA VAL A 218 -24.10 17.42 -16.79
C VAL A 218 -25.08 18.50 -16.35
N GLN A 219 -26.30 18.13 -15.94
CA GLN A 219 -27.27 19.08 -15.41
C GLN A 219 -26.76 19.78 -14.15
N ARG A 220 -26.16 19.02 -13.22
CA ARG A 220 -25.56 19.57 -12.00
C ARG A 220 -24.40 20.50 -12.32
N PHE A 221 -23.59 20.16 -13.32
CA PHE A 221 -22.47 20.99 -13.76
C PHE A 221 -22.94 22.31 -14.41
N HIS A 222 -23.89 22.25 -15.34
CA HIS A 222 -24.41 23.43 -16.04
C HIS A 222 -25.14 24.40 -15.10
N LYS A 223 -25.83 23.89 -14.06
CA LYS A 223 -26.37 24.74 -12.98
C LYS A 223 -25.30 25.57 -12.26
N ARG A 224 -24.08 25.04 -12.14
CA ARG A 224 -22.99 25.68 -11.38
C ARG A 224 -22.07 26.52 -12.25
N LEU A 225 -21.97 26.20 -13.54
CA LEU A 225 -21.15 26.91 -14.54
C LEU A 225 -21.97 27.09 -15.83
N PRO A 226 -22.86 28.10 -15.89
CA PRO A 226 -23.81 28.27 -16.99
C PRO A 226 -23.14 28.51 -18.35
N ASP A 227 -22.01 29.23 -18.34
CA ASP A 227 -21.34 29.69 -19.56
C ASP A 227 -20.34 28.67 -20.14
N THR A 228 -20.23 27.48 -19.55
CA THR A 228 -19.28 26.45 -20.00
C THR A 228 -19.94 25.46 -20.94
N VAL A 229 -19.37 25.27 -22.14
CA VAL A 229 -19.79 24.22 -23.07
C VAL A 229 -19.24 22.87 -22.61
N VAL A 230 -20.14 21.92 -22.37
CA VAL A 230 -19.79 20.54 -21.97
C VAL A 230 -20.05 19.59 -23.14
N HIS A 231 -19.00 18.97 -23.66
CA HIS A 231 -19.11 17.88 -24.63
C HIS A 231 -19.16 16.54 -23.89
N VAL A 232 -20.22 15.76 -24.14
CA VAL A 232 -20.44 14.46 -23.52
C VAL A 232 -20.41 13.41 -24.61
N THR A 233 -19.56 12.39 -24.45
CA THR A 233 -19.51 11.23 -25.33
C THR A 233 -19.77 10.00 -24.46
N VAL A 234 -20.89 9.33 -24.70
CA VAL A 234 -21.22 8.04 -24.09
C VAL A 234 -20.95 6.97 -25.15
N PRO A 235 -20.23 5.88 -24.85
CA PRO A 235 -20.08 4.78 -25.79
C PRO A 235 -21.46 4.19 -26.13
N ASP A 236 -21.74 3.95 -27.42
CA ASP A 236 -22.84 3.07 -27.82
C ASP A 236 -22.46 1.64 -27.36
N GLU A 237 -23.36 0.99 -26.61
CA GLU A 237 -23.26 -0.35 -25.98
C GLU A 237 -21.99 -1.20 -26.23
#